data_AF-A0A3D1BSX1-F1
#
_entry.id   AF-A0A3D1BSX1-F1
#
_cell.length_a   1.000
_cell.length_b   1.000
_cell.length_c   1.000
_cell.angle_alpha   90.00
_cell.angle_beta   90.00
_cell.angle_gamma   90.00
#
_symmetry.space_group_name_H-M   'P 1'
#
loop_
_entity.id
_entity.type
_entity.pdbx_description
1 polymer ?
#
loop_
_entity_poly.entity_id
_entity_poly.type
_entity_poly.pdbx_seq_one_letter_code
_entity_poly.pdbx_strand_id
1 'polypeptide(L)'
;MIIRLKQYILFFILVFSVYSCNDPQPEHIRGMEDFSFAFLTDIHVQPEKNADLGFKQAIDTVNSLEPDFVITGGDLIMDASEQSEPRADSLYDLYTELSGLLNMPVYNTIASQLSIIFKERFSDDTVY
;
A
#
# COMPACT_ATOMS: atom_id res chain seq x y z
N MET A 1 3.84 -39.26 -49.92
CA MET A 1 3.62 -37.80 -49.96
C MET A 1 2.95 -37.27 -48.68
N ILE A 2 1.83 -37.85 -48.24
CA ILE A 2 1.04 -37.41 -47.07
C ILE A 2 1.83 -37.40 -45.74
N ILE A 3 2.71 -38.38 -45.51
CA ILE A 3 3.51 -38.48 -44.28
C ILE A 3 4.54 -37.35 -44.16
N ARG A 4 5.18 -36.98 -45.28
CA ARG A 4 6.14 -35.86 -45.33
C ARG A 4 5.44 -34.53 -45.08
N LEU A 5 4.21 -34.35 -45.58
CA LEU A 5 3.40 -33.15 -45.34
C LEU A 5 3.01 -32.99 -43.86
N LYS A 6 2.63 -34.09 -43.18
CA LYS A 6 2.37 -34.07 -41.73
C LYS A 6 3.60 -33.68 -40.91
N GLN A 7 4.79 -34.13 -41.31
CA GLN A 7 6.04 -33.79 -40.63
C GLN A 7 6.33 -32.27 -40.73
N TYR A 8 6.08 -31.65 -41.89
CA TYR A 8 6.23 -30.21 -42.05
C TYR A 8 5.20 -29.41 -41.25
N ILE A 9 3.95 -29.86 -41.20
CA ILE A 9 2.90 -29.20 -40.40
C ILE A 9 3.25 -29.27 -38.90
N LEU A 10 3.70 -30.43 -38.41
CA LEU A 10 4.09 -30.61 -37.01
C LEU A 10 5.29 -29.72 -36.64
N PHE A 11 6.27 -29.62 -37.53
CA PHE A 11 7.42 -28.73 -37.36
C PHE A 11 7.01 -27.25 -37.34
N PHE A 12 6.09 -26.84 -38.21
CA PHE A 12 5.62 -25.46 -38.29
C PHE A 12 4.85 -25.04 -37.01
N ILE A 13 4.03 -25.93 -36.44
CA ILE A 13 3.32 -25.69 -35.18
C ILE A 13 4.29 -25.54 -34.01
N LEU A 14 5.31 -26.41 -33.94
CA LEU A 14 6.35 -26.35 -32.90
C LEU A 14 7.11 -25.02 -32.96
N VAL A 15 7.49 -24.60 -34.17
CA VAL A 15 8.18 -23.33 -34.44
C VAL A 15 7.29 -22.14 -34.07
N PHE A 16 6.01 -22.16 -34.41
CA PHE A 16 5.09 -21.06 -34.06
C PHE A 16 4.88 -20.95 -32.54
N SER A 17 4.86 -22.06 -31.80
CA SER A 17 4.71 -22.04 -30.34
C SER A 17 5.89 -21.40 -29.60
N VAL A 18 7.11 -21.46 -30.14
CA VAL A 18 8.28 -20.82 -29.52
C VAL A 18 8.41 -19.35 -29.86
N TYR A 19 7.73 -18.85 -30.89
CA TYR A 19 7.77 -17.43 -31.28
C TYR A 19 6.59 -16.59 -30.75
N SER A 20 5.61 -17.21 -30.06
CA SER A 20 4.38 -16.52 -29.67
C SER A 20 4.44 -15.73 -28.36
N CYS A 21 5.60 -15.58 -27.71
CA CYS A 21 5.73 -14.74 -26.52
C CYS A 21 7.02 -13.93 -26.58
N ASN A 22 6.99 -12.80 -27.27
CA ASN A 22 7.94 -11.70 -27.05
C ASN A 22 7.10 -10.42 -26.95
N ASP A 23 6.56 -10.15 -25.77
CA ASP A 23 6.01 -8.83 -25.48
C ASP A 23 7.22 -7.88 -25.35
N PRO A 24 7.32 -6.83 -26.16
CA PRO A 24 8.40 -5.86 -26.02
C PRO A 24 8.29 -5.19 -24.66
N GLN A 25 9.22 -5.52 -23.75
CA GLN A 25 9.36 -4.82 -22.49
C GLN A 25 9.64 -3.34 -22.79
N PRO A 26 8.94 -2.39 -22.14
CA PRO A 26 9.24 -0.98 -22.29
C PRO A 26 10.72 -0.75 -21.96
N GLU A 27 11.38 0.08 -22.76
CA GLU A 27 12.80 0.39 -22.60
C GLU A 27 13.01 1.04 -21.23
N HIS A 28 13.48 0.25 -20.26
CA HIS A 28 13.77 0.72 -18.91
C HIS A 28 14.86 1.79 -19.03
N ILE A 29 14.52 3.05 -18.73
CA ILE A 29 15.49 4.14 -18.67
C ILE A 29 16.53 3.72 -17.62
N ARG A 30 17.77 3.45 -18.06
CA ARG A 30 18.85 3.04 -17.16
C ARG A 30 19.08 4.14 -16.13
N GLY A 31 18.82 3.84 -14.86
CA GLY A 31 19.11 4.72 -13.72
C GLY A 31 17.91 5.29 -12.97
N MET A 32 16.67 4.95 -13.35
CA MET A 32 15.49 5.21 -12.54
C MET A 32 15.05 3.88 -11.94
N GLU A 33 15.29 3.68 -10.64
CA GLU A 33 14.69 2.55 -9.92
C GLU A 33 13.19 2.82 -9.80
N ASP A 34 12.38 1.83 -10.18
CA ASP A 34 10.94 1.88 -9.93
C ASP A 34 10.71 1.86 -8.42
N PHE A 35 9.70 2.60 -7.96
CA PHE A 35 9.25 2.55 -6.57
C PHE A 35 7.75 2.27 -6.51
N SER A 36 7.34 1.77 -5.36
CA SER A 36 5.98 1.38 -5.04
C SER A 36 5.60 1.96 -3.69
N PHE A 37 4.33 2.32 -3.54
CA PHE A 37 3.82 2.80 -2.26
C PHE A 37 2.37 2.35 -2.07
N ALA A 38 1.97 2.17 -0.82
CA ALA A 38 0.56 2.01 -0.48
C ALA A 38 -0.02 3.35 -0.04
N PHE A 39 -1.20 3.69 -0.57
CA PHE A 39 -1.97 4.84 -0.12
C PHE A 39 -3.15 4.36 0.74
N LEU A 40 -3.17 4.78 2.00
CA LEU A 40 -4.24 4.45 2.96
C LEU A 40 -4.98 5.71 3.37
N THR A 41 -6.30 5.66 3.54
CA THR A 41 -7.07 6.85 3.92
C THR A 41 -8.29 6.45 4.72
N ASP A 42 -8.87 7.39 5.46
CA ASP A 42 -10.14 7.21 6.17
C ASP A 42 -10.12 5.96 7.08
N ILE A 43 -8.96 5.75 7.74
CA ILE A 43 -8.73 4.58 8.61
C ILE A 43 -9.69 4.63 9.78
N HIS A 44 -9.97 5.83 10.30
CA HIS A 44 -10.91 6.09 11.38
C HIS A 44 -10.80 5.08 12.53
N VAL A 45 -9.58 4.87 13.02
CA VAL A 45 -9.38 3.81 14.01
C VAL A 45 -10.20 4.12 15.27
N GLN A 46 -10.93 3.10 15.70
CA GLN A 46 -11.64 3.04 16.97
C GLN A 46 -11.95 1.58 17.32
N PRO A 47 -11.76 1.17 18.58
CA PRO A 47 -11.98 -0.22 18.98
C PRO A 47 -13.48 -0.60 19.01
N GLU A 48 -14.39 0.35 19.27
CA GLU A 48 -15.82 0.03 19.48
C GLU A 48 -16.54 -0.40 18.19
N LYS A 49 -15.93 -0.15 17.02
CA LYS A 49 -16.42 -0.61 15.71
C LYS A 49 -15.49 -1.63 15.06
N ASN A 50 -14.53 -2.18 15.81
CA ASN A 50 -13.52 -3.12 15.32
C ASN A 50 -12.65 -2.57 14.17
N ALA A 51 -12.49 -1.25 14.07
CA ALA A 51 -11.66 -0.64 13.03
C ALA A 51 -10.17 -0.96 13.24
N ASP A 52 -9.75 -1.23 14.48
CA ASP A 52 -8.44 -1.78 14.81
C ASP A 52 -8.20 -3.15 14.14
N LEU A 53 -9.19 -4.04 14.17
CA LEU A 53 -9.09 -5.36 13.52
C LEU A 53 -9.05 -5.24 11.99
N GLY A 54 -9.90 -4.38 11.42
CA GLY A 54 -9.90 -4.10 9.99
C GLY A 54 -8.57 -3.49 9.53
N PHE A 55 -8.03 -2.55 10.33
CA PHE A 55 -6.75 -1.94 10.02
C PHE A 55 -5.60 -2.94 10.10
N LYS A 56 -5.59 -3.86 11.08
CA LYS A 56 -4.60 -4.96 11.13
C LYS A 56 -4.62 -5.83 9.87
N GLN A 57 -5.81 -6.18 9.36
CA GLN A 57 -5.92 -6.94 8.12
C GLN A 57 -5.39 -6.17 6.90
N ALA A 58 -5.62 -4.86 6.85
CA ALA A 58 -5.06 -4.00 5.83
C ALA A 58 -3.52 -3.94 5.94
N ILE A 59 -2.98 -3.81 7.16
CA ILE A 59 -1.54 -3.84 7.44
C ILE A 59 -0.92 -5.16 6.97
N ASP A 60 -1.52 -6.30 7.31
CA ASP A 60 -1.04 -7.62 6.88
C ASP A 60 -0.96 -7.71 5.34
N THR A 61 -1.96 -7.15 4.65
CA THR A 61 -1.99 -7.08 3.19
C THR A 61 -0.88 -6.19 2.67
N VAL A 62 -0.73 -4.97 3.20
CA VAL A 62 0.32 -4.03 2.80
C VAL A 62 1.71 -4.63 3.02
N ASN A 63 1.94 -5.24 4.18
CA ASN A 63 3.20 -5.92 4.49
C ASN A 63 3.51 -7.05 3.48
N SER A 64 2.50 -7.77 2.99
CA SER A 64 2.68 -8.81 1.97
C SER A 64 2.99 -8.26 0.56
N LEU A 65 2.64 -7.01 0.30
CA LEU A 65 2.92 -6.33 -0.97
C LEU A 65 4.31 -5.70 -1.01
N GLU A 66 4.99 -5.61 0.16
CA GLU A 66 6.34 -5.06 0.32
C GLU A 66 6.57 -3.70 -0.39
N PRO A 67 5.68 -2.69 -0.23
CA PRO A 67 5.92 -1.37 -0.81
C PRO A 67 7.11 -0.68 -0.14
N ASP A 68 7.73 0.26 -0.87
CA ASP A 68 8.87 1.03 -0.35
C ASP A 68 8.48 1.92 0.84
N PHE A 69 7.23 2.42 0.84
CA PHE A 69 6.66 3.20 1.93
C PHE A 69 5.13 3.26 1.87
N VAL A 70 4.53 3.79 2.93
CA VAL A 70 3.09 4.10 3.03
C VAL A 70 2.90 5.61 3.12
N ILE A 71 1.89 6.14 2.42
CA ILE A 71 1.38 7.51 2.64
C ILE A 71 -0.07 7.41 3.09
N THR A 72 -0.47 8.20 4.09
CA THR A 72 -1.87 8.28 4.49
C THR A 72 -2.59 9.52 3.93
N GLY A 73 -3.90 9.47 3.74
CA GLY A 73 -4.72 10.59 3.25
C GLY A 73 -5.28 11.51 4.35
N GLY A 74 -5.16 11.12 5.62
CA GLY A 74 -5.83 11.76 6.75
C GLY A 74 -6.94 10.89 7.35
N ASP A 75 -7.74 11.48 8.24
CA ASP A 75 -8.81 10.79 8.96
C ASP A 75 -8.37 9.47 9.62
N LEU A 76 -7.26 9.57 10.35
CA LEU A 76 -6.56 8.43 10.95
C LEU A 76 -7.31 7.83 12.14
N ILE A 77 -7.96 8.68 12.93
CA ILE A 77 -8.75 8.31 14.10
C ILE A 77 -10.22 8.70 13.91
N MET A 78 -11.15 8.00 14.57
CA MET A 78 -12.57 8.31 14.44
C MET A 78 -12.90 9.69 15.03
N ASP A 79 -13.47 10.57 14.19
CA ASP A 79 -14.13 11.84 14.53
C ASP A 79 -13.42 12.67 15.60
N ALA A 80 -12.11 12.95 15.45
CA ALA A 80 -11.33 13.61 16.50
C ALA A 80 -11.92 14.97 16.95
N SER A 81 -12.59 15.70 16.06
CA SER A 81 -13.27 16.97 16.35
C SER A 81 -14.50 16.81 17.24
N GLU A 82 -15.09 15.61 17.31
CA GLU A 82 -16.24 15.28 18.14
C GLU A 82 -15.85 14.55 19.43
N GLN A 83 -14.56 14.26 19.64
CA GLN A 83 -14.05 13.61 20.84
C GLN A 83 -13.50 14.63 21.86
N SER A 84 -13.49 14.24 23.13
CA SER A 84 -12.65 14.94 24.12
C SER A 84 -11.17 14.74 23.81
N GLU A 85 -10.31 15.71 24.13
CA GLU A 85 -8.86 15.62 23.95
C GLU A 85 -8.25 14.30 24.48
N PRO A 86 -8.50 13.85 25.73
CA PRO A 86 -7.95 12.56 26.21
C PRO A 86 -8.40 11.34 25.39
N ARG A 87 -9.59 11.42 24.78
CA ARG A 87 -10.12 10.36 23.93
C ARG A 87 -9.43 10.38 22.57
N ALA A 88 -9.29 11.55 21.96
CA ALA A 88 -8.52 11.71 20.73
C ALA A 88 -7.07 11.21 20.92
N ASP A 89 -6.44 11.55 22.04
CA ASP A 89 -5.10 11.07 22.39
C ASP A 89 -5.03 9.54 22.47
N SER A 90 -5.99 8.90 23.17
CA SER A 90 -6.04 7.44 23.24
C SER A 90 -6.20 6.77 21.88
N LEU A 91 -6.90 7.42 20.94
CA LEU A 91 -7.07 6.92 19.59
C LEU A 91 -5.81 7.11 18.75
N TYR A 92 -5.08 8.21 18.95
CA TYR A 92 -3.78 8.40 18.32
C TYR A 92 -2.71 7.46 18.88
N ASP A 93 -2.75 7.12 20.18
CA ASP A 93 -1.92 6.07 20.77
C ASP A 93 -2.16 4.74 20.06
N LEU A 94 -3.43 4.35 19.92
CA LEU A 94 -3.83 3.14 19.21
C LEU A 94 -3.41 3.18 17.74
N TYR A 95 -3.62 4.30 17.04
CA TYR A 95 -3.16 4.47 15.67
C TYR A 95 -1.64 4.28 15.55
N THR A 96 -0.87 4.88 16.46
CA THR A 96 0.59 4.80 16.48
C THR A 96 1.07 3.37 16.74
N GLU A 97 0.45 2.68 17.69
CA GLU A 97 0.73 1.26 17.98
C GLU A 97 0.47 0.38 16.74
N LEU A 98 -0.67 0.56 16.08
CA LEU A 98 -1.05 -0.24 14.92
C LEU A 98 -0.22 0.08 13.68
N SER A 99 0.01 1.35 13.38
CA SER A 99 0.83 1.76 12.23
C SER A 99 2.29 1.34 12.39
N GLY A 100 2.78 1.22 13.63
CA GLY A 100 4.10 0.63 13.92
C GLY A 100 4.22 -0.87 13.56
N LEU A 101 3.14 -1.54 13.16
CA LEU A 101 3.16 -2.90 12.64
C LEU A 101 3.45 -2.97 11.12
N LEU A 102 3.50 -1.82 10.43
CA LEU A 102 3.95 -1.74 9.04
C LEU A 102 5.48 -1.92 8.98
N ASN A 103 5.95 -2.74 8.04
CA ASN A 103 7.37 -3.08 7.92
C ASN A 103 8.21 -2.01 7.17
N MET A 104 7.57 -0.93 6.72
CA MET A 104 8.14 0.15 5.94
C MET A 104 7.75 1.51 6.53
N PRO A 105 8.44 2.61 6.16
CA PRO A 105 8.12 3.95 6.64
C PRO A 105 6.68 4.37 6.33
N VAL A 106 6.07 5.12 7.24
CA VAL A 106 4.70 5.63 7.13
C VAL A 106 4.72 7.15 7.20
N TYR A 107 4.31 7.80 6.11
CA TYR A 107 4.19 9.25 6.03
C TYR A 107 2.74 9.66 6.23
N ASN A 108 2.47 10.23 7.41
CA ASN A 108 1.12 10.63 7.78
C ASN A 108 0.73 11.98 7.18
N THR A 109 -0.47 12.06 6.58
CA THR A 109 -1.04 13.33 6.12
C THR A 109 -2.20 13.75 7.01
N ILE A 110 -2.43 15.06 7.11
CA ILE A 110 -3.49 15.66 7.93
C ILE A 110 -4.73 15.94 7.07
N ALA A 111 -5.90 15.50 7.52
CA ALA A 111 -7.19 15.93 6.96
C ALA A 111 -7.65 17.27 7.56
N SER A 112 -8.43 18.05 6.81
CA SER A 112 -8.70 19.47 7.13
C SER A 112 -9.39 19.71 8.48
N GLN A 113 -10.15 18.74 9.00
CA GLN A 113 -10.83 18.86 10.30
C GLN A 113 -9.94 18.53 11.51
N LEU A 114 -8.70 18.10 11.29
CA LEU A 114 -7.84 17.47 12.31
C LEU A 114 -6.55 18.25 12.64
N SER A 115 -6.42 19.49 12.15
CA SER A 115 -5.14 20.22 12.14
C SER A 115 -4.58 20.63 13.50
N ILE A 116 -5.39 20.66 14.57
CA ILE A 116 -4.95 21.18 15.88
C ILE A 116 -4.25 20.08 16.70
N ILE A 117 -4.93 18.95 16.98
CA ILE A 117 -4.38 17.86 17.82
C ILE A 117 -3.22 17.15 17.11
N PHE A 118 -3.34 16.89 15.81
CA PHE A 118 -2.26 16.27 15.05
C PHE A 118 -0.99 17.13 15.03
N LYS A 119 -1.15 18.46 14.91
CA LYS A 119 0.00 19.36 14.82
C LYS A 119 0.77 19.46 16.13
N GLU A 120 0.14 19.31 17.28
CA GLU A 120 0.88 19.23 18.55
C GLU A 120 1.69 17.94 18.68
N ARG A 121 1.19 16.84 18.11
CA ARG A 121 1.77 15.51 18.30
C ARG A 121 2.81 15.10 17.25
N PHE A 122 2.66 15.53 16.01
CA PHE A 122 3.49 15.09 14.88
C PHE A 122 4.31 16.22 14.24
N SER A 123 4.40 17.41 14.88
CA SER A 123 5.19 18.52 14.34
C SER A 123 6.68 18.50 14.71
N ASP A 124 7.08 17.69 15.69
CA ASP A 124 8.47 17.60 16.15
C ASP A 124 9.25 16.41 15.56
N ASP A 125 8.54 15.47 14.92
CA ASP A 125 9.16 14.24 14.42
C ASP A 125 9.67 14.40 12.99
N THR A 126 10.90 14.91 12.92
CA THR A 126 11.85 14.51 11.89
C THR A 126 12.28 13.07 12.20
N VAL A 127 11.39 12.09 11.98
CA VAL A 127 11.72 10.67 12.13
C VAL A 127 11.57 10.01 10.77
N TYR A 128 12.73 9.62 10.23
CA TYR A 128 12.94 9.00 8.93
C TYR A 128 12.35 7.61 8.83
#